data_AF-A0A946LF24-F1
#
_entry.id   AF-A0A946LF24-F1
#
_cell.length_a   1.000
_cell.length_b   1.000
_cell.length_c   1.000
_cell.angle_alpha   90.00
_cell.angle_beta   90.00
_cell.angle_gamma   90.00
#
_symmetry.space_group_name_H-M   'P 1'
#
loop_
_entity.id
_entity.type
_entity.pdbx_description
1 polymer ?
#
loop_
_entity_poly.entity_id
_entity_poly.type
_entity_poly.pdbx_seq_one_letter_code
_entity_poly.pdbx_strand_id
1 'polypeptide(L)'
;MNPLLSFLKTHWYLLTGRLHFPKERVGESFALEDFQEFTIFRQVIVDPPEGELPKPSALFRVRFRVANMSPEQNKYFSILPIPFFIGLPGFRSKLWMHDHVTGESQGVYHWDTLEDAQNYVNSFAMKFMNRRAVAGSIFHEVRLISEK
;
A
#
# COMPACT_ATOMS: atom_id res chain seq x y z
N MET A 1 16.24 3.17 -1.35
CA MET A 1 16.49 2.26 -2.49
C MET A 1 16.16 2.94 -3.82
N ASN A 2 16.85 2.58 -4.90
CA ASN A 2 16.66 3.13 -6.26
C ASN A 2 15.36 2.59 -6.91
N PRO A 3 14.53 3.42 -7.56
CA PRO A 3 13.32 2.99 -8.28
C PRO A 3 13.55 1.84 -9.28
N LEU A 4 14.69 1.82 -9.96
CA LEU A 4 15.04 0.78 -10.93
C LEU A 4 15.24 -0.58 -10.25
N LEU A 5 15.93 -0.61 -9.11
CA LEU A 5 16.11 -1.85 -8.33
C LEU A 5 14.77 -2.41 -7.84
N SER A 6 13.89 -1.53 -7.37
CA SER A 6 12.54 -1.92 -6.97
C SER A 6 11.75 -2.48 -8.15
N PHE A 7 11.83 -1.82 -9.32
CA PHE A 7 11.20 -2.28 -10.55
C PHE A 7 11.69 -3.68 -10.94
N LEU A 8 13.00 -3.91 -10.97
CA LEU A 8 13.59 -5.22 -11.28
C LEU A 8 13.16 -6.29 -10.28
N LYS A 9 13.14 -5.96 -8.97
CA LYS A 9 12.70 -6.89 -7.92
C LYS A 9 11.22 -7.27 -8.07
N THR A 10 10.35 -6.32 -8.43
CA THR A 10 8.94 -6.61 -8.71
C THR A 10 8.79 -7.59 -9.88
N HIS A 11 9.57 -7.41 -10.96
CA HIS A 11 9.53 -8.34 -12.09
C HIS A 11 10.06 -9.72 -11.70
N TRP A 12 11.08 -9.78 -10.85
CA TRP A 12 11.55 -11.04 -10.27
C TRP A 12 10.46 -11.74 -9.45
N TYR A 13 9.70 -11.03 -8.61
CA TYR A 13 8.57 -11.61 -7.89
C TYR A 13 7.48 -12.15 -8.82
N LEU A 14 7.21 -11.45 -9.92
CA LEU A 14 6.28 -11.92 -10.95
C LEU A 14 6.79 -13.22 -11.61
N LEU A 15 8.06 -13.25 -12.02
CA LEU A 15 8.68 -14.41 -12.68
C LEU A 15 8.79 -15.63 -11.77
N THR A 16 8.94 -15.42 -10.46
CA THR A 16 9.02 -16.49 -9.45
C THR A 16 7.66 -16.89 -8.88
N GLY A 17 6.56 -16.30 -9.37
CA GLY A 17 5.21 -16.61 -8.89
C GLY A 17 4.90 -16.13 -7.47
N ARG A 18 5.71 -15.23 -6.92
CA ARG A 18 5.56 -14.69 -5.54
C ARG A 18 4.65 -13.47 -5.46
N LEU A 19 4.24 -12.89 -6.58
CA LEU A 19 3.42 -11.69 -6.65
C LEU A 19 1.96 -12.04 -6.99
N HIS A 20 1.04 -11.71 -6.09
CA HIS A 20 -0.38 -12.05 -6.19
C HIS A 20 -1.28 -10.83 -6.15
N PHE A 21 -2.35 -10.84 -6.95
CA PHE A 21 -3.42 -9.83 -6.95
C PHE A 21 -4.77 -10.47 -6.59
N PRO A 22 -4.94 -10.91 -5.33
CA PRO A 22 -6.18 -11.51 -4.85
C PRO A 22 -7.37 -10.57 -5.02
N LYS A 23 -8.56 -11.16 -5.21
CA LYS A 23 -9.83 -10.44 -5.42
C LYS A 23 -10.88 -10.74 -4.36
N GLU A 24 -10.60 -11.68 -3.46
CA GLU A 24 -11.55 -12.22 -2.48
C GLU A 24 -12.09 -11.12 -1.56
N ARG A 25 -11.24 -10.12 -1.27
CA ARG A 25 -11.56 -9.00 -0.38
C ARG A 25 -12.03 -7.74 -1.09
N VAL A 26 -12.07 -7.74 -2.43
CA VAL A 26 -12.51 -6.56 -3.20
C VAL A 26 -14.01 -6.37 -2.99
N GLY A 27 -14.41 -5.16 -2.62
CA GLY A 27 -15.79 -4.83 -2.24
C GLY A 27 -16.07 -4.91 -0.74
N GLU A 28 -15.16 -5.46 0.07
CA GLU A 28 -15.29 -5.40 1.54
C GLU A 28 -15.14 -3.95 2.02
N SER A 29 -16.03 -3.55 2.92
CA SER A 29 -16.00 -2.24 3.59
C SER A 29 -15.59 -2.35 5.05
N PHE A 30 -14.81 -1.37 5.54
CA PHE A 30 -14.40 -1.25 6.93
C PHE A 30 -14.86 0.08 7.49
N ALA A 31 -15.73 0.04 8.50
CA ALA A 31 -16.05 1.19 9.31
C ALA A 31 -14.92 1.45 10.31
N LEU A 32 -14.45 2.69 10.35
CA LEU A 32 -13.48 3.15 11.34
C LEU A 32 -14.20 3.89 12.47
N GLU A 33 -13.46 4.12 13.57
CA GLU A 33 -13.95 4.83 14.76
C GLU A 33 -14.41 6.27 14.48
N ASP A 34 -13.99 6.86 13.36
CA ASP A 34 -14.35 8.20 12.90
C ASP A 34 -15.56 8.23 11.95
N PHE A 35 -16.35 7.16 11.91
CA PHE A 35 -17.52 6.98 11.03
C PHE A 35 -17.20 7.03 9.53
N GLN A 36 -15.92 7.00 9.14
CA GLN A 36 -15.54 6.81 7.74
C GLN A 36 -15.63 5.33 7.36
N GLU A 37 -16.15 5.08 6.17
CA GLU A 37 -16.24 3.74 5.59
C GLU A 37 -15.33 3.66 4.37
N PHE A 38 -14.38 2.71 4.39
CA PHE A 38 -13.45 2.49 3.28
C PHE A 38 -13.73 1.15 2.62
N THR A 39 -13.99 1.18 1.31
CA THR A 39 -14.22 -0.01 0.51
C THR A 39 -12.93 -0.42 -0.21
N ILE A 40 -12.52 -1.68 -0.06
CA ILE A 40 -11.37 -2.24 -0.78
C ILE A 40 -11.68 -2.32 -2.27
N PHE A 41 -10.80 -1.78 -3.11
CA PHE A 41 -10.89 -1.92 -4.57
C PHE A 41 -9.69 -2.62 -5.20
N ARG A 42 -8.60 -2.83 -4.45
CA ARG A 42 -7.43 -3.60 -4.90
C ARG A 42 -6.67 -4.18 -3.71
N GLN A 43 -6.08 -5.35 -3.93
CA GLN A 43 -5.10 -5.95 -3.05
C GLN A 43 -3.90 -6.43 -3.85
N VAL A 44 -2.73 -6.41 -3.21
CA VAL A 44 -1.53 -7.09 -3.69
C VAL A 44 -0.82 -7.75 -2.51
N ILE A 45 -0.25 -8.93 -2.74
CA ILE A 45 0.51 -9.70 -1.76
C ILE A 45 1.81 -10.16 -2.41
N VAL A 46 2.90 -10.11 -1.67
CA VAL A 46 4.17 -10.74 -2.01
C VAL A 46 4.46 -11.83 -0.98
N ASP A 47 4.67 -13.05 -1.46
CA ASP A 47 5.02 -14.17 -0.60
C ASP A 47 6.40 -13.96 0.04
N PRO A 48 6.60 -14.36 1.30
CA PRO A 48 7.92 -14.39 1.92
C PRO A 48 8.92 -15.20 1.09
N PRO A 49 10.22 -14.90 1.17
CA PRO A 49 11.24 -15.87 0.83
C PRO A 49 11.05 -17.16 1.65
N GLU A 50 11.39 -18.29 1.05
CA GLU A 50 11.32 -19.58 1.74
C GLU A 50 12.19 -19.56 3.00
N GLY A 51 11.60 -19.93 4.14
CA GLY A 51 12.27 -19.94 5.45
C GLY A 51 12.20 -18.64 6.27
N GLU A 52 11.58 -17.57 5.77
CA GLU A 52 11.34 -16.34 6.54
C GLU A 52 10.02 -16.38 7.35
N LEU A 53 9.90 -15.48 8.34
CA LEU A 53 8.71 -15.38 9.18
C LEU A 53 7.45 -15.24 8.31
N PRO A 54 6.41 -16.07 8.55
CA PRO A 54 5.23 -16.08 7.69
C PRO A 54 4.40 -14.81 7.84
N LYS A 55 4.49 -14.13 8.99
CA LYS A 55 3.64 -12.98 9.34
C LYS A 55 4.43 -11.67 9.30
N PRO A 56 3.87 -10.60 8.69
CA PRO A 56 4.45 -9.27 8.79
C PRO A 56 4.46 -8.80 10.24
N SER A 57 5.45 -8.00 10.64
CA SER A 57 5.53 -7.44 11.99
C SER A 57 5.10 -5.97 12.08
N ALA A 58 4.96 -5.29 10.94
CA ALA A 58 4.62 -3.87 10.92
C ALA A 58 3.51 -3.52 9.92
N LEU A 59 2.72 -2.52 10.31
CA LEU A 59 1.65 -1.93 9.53
C LEU A 59 1.93 -0.46 9.29
N PHE A 60 1.79 -0.04 8.03
CA PHE A 60 1.77 1.37 7.64
C PHE A 60 0.40 1.70 7.03
N ARG A 61 -0.31 2.67 7.61
CA ARG A 61 -1.58 3.18 7.07
C ARG A 61 -1.41 4.61 6.63
N VAL A 62 -1.95 4.95 5.47
CA VAL A 62 -1.96 6.31 4.93
C VAL A 62 -3.34 6.65 4.37
N ARG A 63 -3.80 7.86 4.64
CA ARG A 63 -5.00 8.46 4.06
C ARG A 63 -4.64 9.78 3.39
N PHE A 64 -5.29 10.07 2.27
CA PHE A 64 -5.10 11.32 1.55
C PHE A 64 -6.21 11.55 0.53
N ARG A 65 -6.42 12.80 0.13
CA ARG A 65 -7.22 13.15 -1.04
C ARG A 65 -6.32 13.27 -2.26
N VAL A 66 -6.72 12.66 -3.37
CA VAL A 66 -5.96 12.73 -4.62
C VAL A 66 -6.24 14.09 -5.28
N ALA A 67 -5.20 14.81 -5.67
CA ALA A 67 -5.34 16.06 -6.39
C ALA A 67 -5.66 15.81 -7.87
N ASN A 68 -6.54 16.64 -8.45
CA ASN A 68 -6.84 16.70 -9.88
C ASN A 68 -7.33 15.37 -10.50
N MET A 69 -7.87 14.45 -9.71
CA MET A 69 -8.46 13.19 -10.18
C MET A 69 -9.68 12.82 -9.35
N SER A 70 -10.71 12.29 -10.01
CA SER A 70 -11.81 11.61 -9.34
C SER A 70 -11.35 10.29 -8.71
N PRO A 71 -12.09 9.75 -7.72
CA PRO A 71 -11.81 8.44 -7.14
C PRO A 71 -11.70 7.33 -8.20
N GLU A 72 -12.60 7.32 -9.19
CA GLU A 72 -12.58 6.33 -10.28
C GLU A 72 -11.31 6.44 -11.14
N GLN A 73 -10.90 7.66 -11.52
CA GLN A 73 -9.63 7.86 -12.24
C GLN A 73 -8.43 7.38 -11.42
N ASN A 74 -8.41 7.63 -10.10
CA ASN A 74 -7.33 7.16 -9.24
C ASN A 74 -7.32 5.63 -9.11
N LYS A 75 -8.48 4.96 -9.12
CA LYS A 75 -8.54 3.48 -9.15
C LYS A 75 -7.78 2.95 -10.36
N TYR A 76 -8.02 3.46 -11.56
CA TYR A 76 -7.28 3.03 -12.75
C TYR A 76 -5.80 3.45 -12.69
N PHE A 77 -5.51 4.71 -12.37
CA PHE A 77 -4.14 5.24 -12.39
C PHE A 77 -3.23 4.59 -11.34
N SER A 78 -3.79 4.14 -10.21
CA SER A 78 -3.04 3.54 -9.11
C SER A 78 -2.36 2.20 -9.44
N ILE A 79 -2.57 1.64 -10.65
CA ILE A 79 -1.83 0.47 -11.15
C ILE A 79 -0.42 0.86 -11.57
N LEU A 80 -0.24 2.03 -12.19
CA LEU A 80 1.04 2.47 -12.75
C LEU A 80 2.20 2.52 -11.74
N PRO A 81 2.03 3.02 -10.50
CA PRO A 81 3.13 3.05 -9.54
C PRO A 81 3.44 1.69 -8.90
N ILE A 82 2.62 0.66 -9.12
CA ILE A 82 2.74 -0.66 -8.46
C ILE A 82 4.13 -1.27 -8.58
N PRO A 83 4.73 -1.38 -9.78
CA PRO A 83 6.02 -2.03 -9.93
C PRO A 83 7.17 -1.35 -9.17
N PHE A 84 6.99 -0.10 -8.76
CA PHE A 84 8.04 0.68 -8.11
C PHE A 84 8.01 0.62 -6.60
N PHE A 85 6.89 0.33 -5.94
CA PHE A 85 6.89 0.21 -4.47
C PHE A 85 6.87 -1.24 -3.97
N ILE A 86 6.38 -2.19 -4.77
CA ILE A 86 6.35 -3.61 -4.39
C ILE A 86 7.75 -4.19 -4.18
N GLY A 87 8.72 -3.76 -4.97
CA GLY A 87 10.10 -4.21 -4.85
C GLY A 87 10.89 -3.56 -3.71
N LEU A 88 10.27 -2.70 -2.89
CA LEU A 88 10.96 -2.11 -1.74
C LEU A 88 11.27 -3.19 -0.68
N PRO A 89 12.35 -3.03 0.11
CA PRO A 89 12.73 -4.01 1.12
C PRO A 89 11.60 -4.19 2.14
N GLY A 90 11.33 -5.43 2.51
CA GLY A 90 10.30 -5.77 3.48
C GLY A 90 8.85 -5.62 3.02
N PHE A 91 8.55 -5.28 1.76
CA PHE A 91 7.16 -5.13 1.32
C PHE A 91 6.43 -6.49 1.31
N ARG A 92 5.25 -6.57 1.97
CA ARG A 92 4.47 -7.81 2.06
C ARG A 92 3.10 -7.75 1.45
N SER A 93 2.35 -6.69 1.69
CA SER A 93 1.07 -6.51 1.02
C SER A 93 0.63 -5.07 1.05
N LYS A 94 -0.34 -4.77 0.19
CA LYS A 94 -1.07 -3.52 0.23
C LYS A 94 -2.53 -3.73 -0.10
N LEU A 95 -3.39 -3.07 0.67
CA LEU A 95 -4.78 -2.82 0.36
C LEU A 95 -4.94 -1.38 -0.12
N TRP A 96 -5.69 -1.20 -1.19
CA TRP A 96 -6.18 0.10 -1.62
C TRP A 96 -7.66 0.17 -1.37
N MET A 97 -8.05 1.24 -0.72
CA MET A 97 -9.43 1.52 -0.41
C MET A 97 -9.75 2.97 -0.74
N HIS A 98 -11.04 3.25 -0.93
CA HIS A 98 -11.55 4.61 -1.03
C HIS A 98 -12.81 4.73 -0.19
N ASP A 99 -13.04 5.93 0.31
CA ASP A 99 -14.29 6.34 0.93
C ASP A 99 -15.17 6.97 -0.16
N HIS A 100 -16.38 6.43 -0.32
CA HIS A 100 -17.34 6.88 -1.34
C HIS A 100 -18.00 8.22 -1.01
N VAL A 101 -18.03 8.61 0.27
CA VAL A 101 -18.65 9.86 0.75
C VAL A 101 -17.65 11.00 0.66
N THR A 102 -16.45 10.81 1.21
CA THR A 102 -15.44 11.88 1.30
C THR A 102 -14.54 11.95 0.06
N GLY A 103 -14.47 10.86 -0.72
CA GLY A 103 -13.52 10.71 -1.84
C GLY A 103 -12.08 10.48 -1.38
N GLU A 104 -11.85 10.24 -0.09
CA GLU A 104 -10.52 9.95 0.45
C GLU A 104 -10.02 8.58 -0.02
N SER A 105 -8.71 8.51 -0.29
CA SER A 105 -8.02 7.26 -0.59
C SER A 105 -7.27 6.78 0.64
N GLN A 106 -7.33 5.47 0.91
CA GLN A 106 -6.58 4.83 1.98
C GLN A 106 -5.72 3.70 1.44
N GLY A 107 -4.45 3.68 1.89
CA GLY A 107 -3.54 2.56 1.70
C GLY A 107 -3.21 1.92 3.04
N VAL A 108 -3.39 0.61 3.15
CA VAL A 108 -2.89 -0.18 4.30
C VAL A 108 -1.84 -1.13 3.79
N TYR A 109 -0.66 -1.06 4.39
CA TYR A 109 0.53 -1.79 3.97
C TYR A 109 1.00 -2.67 5.12
N HIS A 110 1.45 -3.86 4.77
CA HIS A 110 2.18 -4.72 5.69
C HIS A 110 3.63 -4.81 5.26
N TRP A 111 4.50 -4.77 6.26
CA TRP A 111 5.95 -4.84 6.11
C TRP A 111 6.55 -5.92 7.01
N ASP A 112 7.68 -6.47 6.59
CA ASP A 112 8.42 -7.46 7.35
C ASP A 112 8.86 -6.91 8.71
N THR A 113 9.39 -5.69 8.74
CA THR A 113 9.86 -5.03 9.97
C THR A 113 9.29 -3.62 10.14
N LEU A 114 9.35 -3.11 11.38
CA LEU A 114 9.05 -1.71 11.67
C LEU A 114 9.97 -0.76 10.90
N GLU A 115 11.25 -1.12 10.78
CA GLU A 115 12.26 -0.35 10.06
C GLU A 115 11.92 -0.24 8.57
N ASP A 116 11.49 -1.34 7.92
CA ASP A 116 11.06 -1.32 6.52
C ASP A 116 9.87 -0.37 6.30
N ALA A 117 8.89 -0.41 7.22
CA ALA A 117 7.74 0.50 7.19
C ALA A 117 8.16 1.97 7.35
N GLN A 118 9.09 2.27 8.27
CA GLN A 118 9.65 3.61 8.47
C GLN A 118 10.47 4.08 7.27
N ASN A 119 11.25 3.19 6.65
CA ASN A 119 11.99 3.46 5.42
C ASN A 119 11.05 3.78 4.25
N TYR A 120 9.88 3.15 4.19
CA TYR A 120 8.86 3.46 3.20
C TYR A 120 8.35 4.91 3.31
N VAL A 121 8.14 5.44 4.54
CA VAL A 121 7.71 6.84 4.77
C VAL A 121 8.63 7.84 4.07
N ASN A 122 9.94 7.55 4.05
CA ASN A 122 10.96 8.41 3.46
C ASN A 122 11.30 8.06 1.99
N SER A 123 10.61 7.08 1.40
CA SER A 123 10.92 6.55 0.07
C SER A 123 10.48 7.48 -1.07
N PHE A 124 11.00 7.22 -2.28
CA PHE A 124 10.53 7.91 -3.48
C PHE A 124 9.05 7.64 -3.77
N ALA A 125 8.52 6.47 -3.36
CA ALA A 125 7.12 6.12 -3.57
C ALA A 125 6.19 7.00 -2.72
N MET A 126 6.57 7.27 -1.47
CA MET A 126 5.86 8.25 -0.62
C MET A 126 6.03 9.67 -1.14
N LYS A 127 7.22 10.07 -1.59
CA LYS A 127 7.40 11.38 -2.24
C LYS A 127 6.50 11.56 -3.48
N PHE A 128 6.36 10.51 -4.29
CA PHE A 128 5.45 10.50 -5.44
C PHE A 128 3.98 10.57 -5.02
N MET A 129 3.58 9.84 -3.97
CA MET A 129 2.24 9.95 -3.39
C MET A 129 1.95 11.38 -2.91
N ASN A 130 2.89 11.99 -2.18
CA ASN A 130 2.73 13.33 -1.64
C ASN A 130 2.51 14.39 -2.72
N ARG A 131 3.23 14.28 -3.84
CA ARG A 131 3.04 15.18 -5.00
C ARG A 131 1.68 15.07 -5.67
N ARG A 132 1.00 13.93 -5.53
CA ARG A 132 -0.34 13.68 -6.09
C ARG A 132 -1.46 13.92 -5.09
N ALA A 133 -1.13 14.21 -3.84
CA ALA A 133 -2.13 14.48 -2.82
C ALA A 133 -2.50 15.96 -2.79
N VAL A 134 -3.72 16.27 -2.36
CA VAL A 134 -4.10 17.63 -1.98
C VAL A 134 -3.21 18.05 -0.81
N ALA A 135 -2.63 19.25 -0.88
CA ALA A 135 -1.73 19.76 0.15
C ALA A 135 -2.38 19.70 1.54
N GLY A 136 -1.66 19.18 2.54
CA GLY A 136 -2.15 19.03 3.91
C GLY A 136 -3.16 17.90 4.15
N SER A 137 -3.56 17.12 3.12
CA SER A 137 -4.52 16.02 3.28
C SER A 137 -3.92 14.70 3.74
N ILE A 138 -2.59 14.60 3.83
CA ILE A 138 -1.91 13.33 4.09
C ILE A 138 -1.84 13.09 5.59
N PHE A 139 -2.50 12.02 6.02
CA PHE A 139 -2.34 11.45 7.36
C PHE A 139 -1.71 10.07 7.23
N HIS A 140 -0.71 9.75 8.05
CA HIS A 140 -0.14 8.41 8.07
C HIS A 140 0.27 7.99 9.47
N GLU A 141 0.28 6.68 9.70
CA GLU A 141 0.81 6.07 10.90
C GLU A 141 1.62 4.82 10.55
N VAL A 142 2.62 4.53 11.39
CA VAL A 142 3.39 3.29 11.37
C VAL A 142 3.25 2.66 12.75
N ARG A 143 2.94 1.37 12.83
CA ARG A 143 2.83 0.64 14.09
C ARG A 143 3.28 -0.81 13.96
N LEU A 144 3.72 -1.40 15.07
CA LEU A 144 3.89 -2.85 15.15
C LEU A 144 2.53 -3.53 15.12
N ILE A 145 2.49 -4.71 14.51
CA ILE A 145 1.34 -5.60 14.58
C ILE A 145 1.50 -6.38 15.88
N SER A 146 0.72 -6.06 16.91
CA SER A 146 0.69 -6.85 18.13
C SER A 146 0.17 -8.25 17.80
N GLU A 147 0.93 -9.27 18.20
CA GLU A 147 0.41 -10.64 18.23
C GLU A 147 -0.76 -10.67 19.21
N LYS A 148 -1.95 -11.00 18.71
CA LYS A 148 -3.08 -11.42 19.54
C LYS A 148 -3.00 -12.91 19.78
#